data_AF-A0A517R9Y9-F1
#
_entry.id   AF-A0A517R9Y9-F1
#
_cell.length_a   1.000
_cell.length_b   1.000
_cell.length_c   1.000
_cell.angle_alpha   90.00
_cell.angle_beta   90.00
_cell.angle_gamma   90.00
#
_symmetry.space_group_name_H-M   'P 1'
#
loop_
_entity.id
_entity.type
_entity.pdbx_description
1 polymer ?
#
loop_
_entity_poly.entity_id
_entity_poly.type
_entity_poly.pdbx_seq_one_letter_code
_entity_poly.pdbx_strand_id
1 'polypeptide(L)'
;MANIHYHFYPRTEPPPDFVTQIISAFEKHFSGISTVQLNKGLTSDEVLAKIRPDLIEIGFEVESGKTRDQKIERPVFYGEQGQPTLKYEIDAYHSGWRCGLEVEAGRAWMGNAVYRDLVQAMVMVQVDVLALAVPLSYKYKSSGRETSSSDFFNTRNVAEALFGHSRFTLPYKLLLIGY
;
A
#
# COMPACT_ATOMS: atom_id res chain seq x y z
N MET A 1 18.52 1.09 15.19
CA MET A 1 18.17 1.86 13.97
C MET A 1 16.79 1.40 13.58
N ALA A 2 15.87 2.32 13.28
CA ALA A 2 14.56 1.92 12.76
C ALA A 2 14.77 1.45 11.31
N ASN A 3 14.13 0.34 10.93
CA ASN A 3 14.29 -0.31 9.64
C ASN A 3 12.91 -0.45 8.99
N ILE A 4 12.87 -0.66 7.67
CA ILE A 4 11.66 -1.13 7.01
C ILE A 4 11.30 -2.53 7.55
N HIS A 5 10.03 -2.72 7.90
CA HIS A 5 9.49 -4.02 8.26
C HIS A 5 8.57 -4.50 7.14
N TYR A 6 8.56 -5.79 6.81
CA TYR A 6 7.57 -6.30 5.87
C TYR A 6 7.11 -7.72 6.18
N HIS A 7 5.90 -8.02 5.75
CA HIS A 7 5.32 -9.35 5.73
C HIS A 7 4.72 -9.62 4.36
N PHE A 8 4.86 -10.87 3.89
CA PHE A 8 4.22 -11.32 2.67
C PHE A 8 3.17 -12.37 3.00
N TYR A 9 1.98 -12.25 2.42
CA TYR A 9 0.85 -13.15 2.63
C TYR A 9 0.42 -13.80 1.32
N PRO A 10 -0.02 -15.07 1.34
CA PRO A 10 -0.13 -15.91 2.53
C PRO A 10 1.25 -16.29 3.11
N ARG A 11 1.33 -16.51 4.43
CA ARG A 11 2.58 -16.85 5.13
C ARG A 11 3.13 -18.25 4.81
N THR A 12 2.43 -18.98 3.94
CA THR A 12 2.77 -20.32 3.47
C THR A 12 3.58 -20.31 2.17
N GLU A 13 3.85 -19.14 1.59
CA GLU A 13 4.58 -18.99 0.34
C GLU A 13 5.73 -18.00 0.48
N PRO A 14 6.86 -18.19 -0.23
CA PRO A 14 7.92 -17.20 -0.27
C PRO A 14 7.47 -15.95 -1.05
N PRO A 15 7.96 -14.75 -0.68
CA PRO A 15 7.76 -13.55 -1.49
C PRO A 15 8.41 -13.72 -2.87
N PRO A 16 7.80 -13.24 -3.97
CA PRO A 16 8.44 -13.16 -5.28
C PRO A 16 9.71 -12.30 -5.26
N ASP A 17 10.66 -12.56 -6.15
CA ASP A 17 11.96 -11.88 -6.18
C ASP A 17 11.86 -10.34 -6.27
N PHE A 18 10.85 -9.84 -7.00
CA PHE A 18 10.64 -8.39 -7.17
C PHE A 18 10.28 -7.66 -5.87
N VAL A 19 9.81 -8.37 -4.83
CA VAL A 19 9.48 -7.77 -3.53
C VAL A 19 10.68 -7.02 -2.96
N THR A 20 11.88 -7.57 -3.13
CA THR A 20 13.13 -6.94 -2.65
C THR A 20 13.42 -5.61 -3.32
N GLN A 21 13.00 -5.43 -4.58
CA GLN A 21 13.16 -4.18 -5.32
C GLN A 21 12.22 -3.10 -4.77
N ILE A 22 10.97 -3.47 -4.46
CA ILE A 22 10.01 -2.56 -3.81
C ILE A 22 10.54 -2.15 -2.43
N ILE A 23 10.97 -3.11 -1.59
CA ILE A 23 11.53 -2.81 -0.27
C ILE A 23 12.75 -1.89 -0.36
N SER A 24 13.63 -2.11 -1.34
CA SER A 24 14.81 -1.26 -1.55
C SER A 24 14.43 0.20 -1.84
N ALA A 25 13.34 0.45 -2.57
CA ALA A 25 12.85 1.82 -2.80
C ALA A 25 12.46 2.51 -1.49
N PHE A 26 11.78 1.82 -0.57
CA PHE A 26 11.46 2.37 0.75
C PHE A 26 12.70 2.55 1.64
N GLU A 27 13.63 1.60 1.63
CA GLU A 27 14.85 1.66 2.44
C GLU A 27 15.74 2.84 2.07
N LYS A 28 15.94 3.12 0.77
CA LYS A 28 16.72 4.27 0.28
C LYS A 28 16.21 5.61 0.82
N HIS A 29 14.89 5.73 1.01
CA HIS A 29 14.24 6.97 1.45
C HIS A 29 13.84 6.96 2.92
N PHE A 30 14.19 5.91 3.68
CA PHE A 30 13.68 5.66 5.02
C PHE A 30 13.81 6.88 5.96
N SER A 31 14.97 7.53 6.00
CA SER A 31 15.20 8.72 6.84
C SER A 31 14.30 9.90 6.47
N GLY A 32 13.81 9.94 5.23
CA GLY A 32 12.94 10.98 4.71
C GLY A 32 11.45 10.67 4.80
N ILE A 33 11.06 9.42 5.07
CA ILE A 33 9.65 8.97 5.15
C ILE A 33 9.25 8.43 6.52
N SER A 34 10.22 8.09 7.37
CA SER A 34 9.92 7.45 8.65
C SER A 34 9.22 8.40 9.61
N THR A 35 8.05 7.99 10.07
CA THR A 35 7.24 8.72 11.04
C THR A 35 7.81 8.66 12.46
N VAL A 36 8.79 7.78 12.71
CA VAL A 36 9.50 7.70 14.00
C VAL A 36 10.44 8.89 14.19
N GLN A 37 11.03 9.38 13.10
CA GLN A 37 12.04 10.44 13.11
C GLN A 37 11.44 11.85 12.90
N LEU A 38 10.28 11.95 12.26
CA LEU A 38 9.64 13.22 11.95
C LEU A 38 8.64 13.66 13.03
N ASN A 39 8.80 14.89 13.56
CA ASN A 39 7.88 15.49 14.54
C ASN A 39 6.48 15.77 13.95
N LYS A 40 6.39 15.97 12.63
CA LYS A 40 5.16 16.07 11.84
C LYS A 40 5.23 14.99 10.77
N GLY A 41 4.30 14.03 10.81
CA GLY A 41 4.24 12.96 9.80
C GLY A 41 3.99 13.51 8.40
N LEU A 42 4.40 12.75 7.38
CA LEU A 42 4.08 13.02 5.98
C LEU A 42 2.67 12.56 5.61
N THR A 43 2.11 13.14 4.57
CA THR A 43 0.92 12.60 3.87
C THR A 43 1.30 11.44 2.95
N SER A 44 0.32 10.66 2.50
CA SER A 44 0.51 9.60 1.50
C SER A 44 1.19 10.15 0.24
N ASP A 45 0.65 11.23 -0.33
CA ASP A 45 1.22 11.92 -1.50
C ASP A 45 2.70 12.30 -1.30
N GLU A 46 3.08 12.76 -0.11
CA GLU A 46 4.46 13.17 0.20
C GLU A 46 5.41 11.98 0.31
N VAL A 47 4.95 10.85 0.86
CA VAL A 47 5.72 9.60 0.89
C VAL A 47 5.88 9.05 -0.52
N LEU A 48 4.78 8.93 -1.26
CA LEU A 48 4.79 8.42 -2.64
C LEU A 48 5.70 9.26 -3.53
N ALA A 49 5.65 10.59 -3.42
CA ALA A 49 6.51 11.49 -4.18
C ALA A 49 8.01 11.27 -3.93
N LYS A 50 8.40 10.87 -2.71
CA LYS A 50 9.80 10.58 -2.36
C LYS A 50 10.29 9.28 -2.99
N ILE A 51 9.49 8.23 -2.95
CA ILE A 51 9.85 6.90 -3.48
C ILE A 51 9.58 6.75 -4.99
N ARG A 52 8.80 7.66 -5.59
CA ARG A 52 8.41 7.63 -7.00
C ARG A 52 9.58 7.38 -7.98
N PRO A 53 10.73 8.05 -7.89
CA PRO A 53 11.82 7.85 -8.86
C PRO A 53 12.29 6.38 -8.90
N ASP A 54 12.45 5.75 -7.73
CA ASP A 54 12.88 4.35 -7.63
C ASP A 54 11.79 3.38 -8.11
N LEU A 55 10.51 3.68 -7.85
CA LEU A 55 9.40 2.88 -8.35
C LEU A 55 9.34 2.90 -9.89
N ILE A 56 9.52 4.08 -10.50
CA ILE A 56 9.59 4.22 -11.96
C ILE A 56 10.79 3.46 -12.53
N GLU A 57 11.96 3.53 -11.86
CA GLU A 57 13.17 2.82 -12.28
C GLU A 57 12.95 1.30 -12.37
N ILE A 58 12.15 0.74 -11.46
CA ILE A 58 11.81 -0.70 -11.44
C ILE A 58 10.55 -1.04 -12.25
N GLY A 59 10.00 -0.10 -13.02
CA GLY A 59 8.93 -0.36 -14.00
C GLY A 59 7.50 -0.11 -13.53
N PHE A 60 7.28 0.54 -12.38
CA PHE A 60 5.94 1.00 -12.00
C PHE A 60 5.52 2.22 -12.81
N GLU A 61 4.26 2.23 -13.20
CA GLU A 61 3.51 3.46 -13.41
C GLU A 61 3.15 4.01 -12.01
N VAL A 62 3.40 5.28 -11.74
CA VAL A 62 3.12 5.92 -10.43
C VAL A 62 2.28 7.17 -10.64
N GLU A 63 1.23 7.35 -9.84
CA GLU A 63 0.41 8.55 -9.92
C GLU A 63 1.24 9.81 -9.64
N SER A 64 0.90 10.89 -10.34
CA SER A 64 1.69 12.13 -10.35
C SER A 64 0.92 13.32 -9.78
N GLY A 65 -0.37 13.16 -9.48
CA GLY A 65 -1.24 14.23 -9.01
C GLY A 65 -2.72 13.84 -9.01
N LYS A 66 -3.57 14.84 -8.76
CA LYS A 66 -5.00 14.61 -8.42
C LYS A 66 -5.94 14.71 -9.61
N THR A 67 -5.46 15.11 -10.78
CA THR A 67 -6.30 15.17 -11.98
C THR A 67 -6.47 13.78 -12.56
N ARG A 68 -7.55 13.56 -13.31
CA ARG A 68 -7.88 12.24 -13.87
C ARG A 68 -6.75 11.65 -14.71
N ASP A 69 -6.05 12.46 -15.50
CA ASP A 69 -4.94 12.01 -16.36
C ASP A 69 -3.64 11.75 -15.57
N GLN A 70 -3.61 12.10 -14.28
CA GLN A 70 -2.47 11.91 -13.39
C GLN A 70 -2.65 10.74 -12.42
N LYS A 71 -3.83 10.12 -12.40
CA LYS A 71 -4.16 8.97 -11.58
C LYS A 71 -4.02 7.67 -12.38
N ILE A 72 -3.79 6.58 -11.66
CA ILE A 72 -3.75 5.25 -12.25
C ILE A 72 -5.02 4.52 -11.87
N GLU A 73 -5.68 3.92 -12.85
CA GLU A 73 -6.96 3.24 -12.66
C GLU A 73 -6.84 1.76 -13.04
N ARG A 74 -7.41 0.88 -12.21
CA ARG A 74 -7.59 -0.54 -12.50
C ARG A 74 -9.06 -0.84 -12.82
N PRO A 75 -9.34 -1.52 -13.94
CA PRO A 75 -10.69 -1.98 -14.26
C PRO A 75 -11.23 -2.92 -13.18
N VAL A 76 -12.52 -2.81 -12.88
CA VAL A 76 -13.27 -3.69 -11.97
C VAL A 76 -14.34 -4.44 -12.77
N PHE A 77 -15.12 -3.70 -13.57
CA PHE A 77 -16.12 -4.27 -14.46
C PHE A 77 -15.81 -3.93 -15.91
N TYR A 78 -16.15 -4.86 -16.78
CA TYR A 78 -16.15 -4.70 -18.22
C TYR A 78 -17.58 -4.84 -18.72
N GLY A 79 -18.01 -3.89 -19.56
CA GLY A 79 -19.32 -3.88 -20.18
C GLY A 79 -19.29 -4.37 -21.62
N GLU A 80 -20.20 -3.81 -22.43
CA GLU A 80 -20.31 -4.13 -23.85
C GLU A 80 -18.97 -3.88 -24.58
N GLN A 81 -18.62 -4.78 -25.49
CA GLN A 81 -17.36 -4.75 -26.26
C GLN A 81 -16.08 -4.74 -25.40
N GLY A 82 -16.15 -5.22 -24.16
CA GLY A 82 -14.99 -5.32 -23.28
C GLY A 82 -14.45 -3.95 -22.83
N GLN A 83 -15.29 -2.92 -22.81
CA GLN A 83 -14.90 -1.60 -22.30
C GLN A 83 -15.03 -1.55 -20.77
N PRO A 84 -14.05 -1.02 -20.02
CA PRO A 84 -14.19 -0.83 -18.58
C PRO A 84 -15.36 0.09 -18.23
N THR A 85 -16.27 -0.36 -17.36
CA THR A 85 -17.44 0.41 -16.91
C THR A 85 -17.34 0.87 -15.46
N LEU A 86 -16.54 0.18 -14.66
CA LEU A 86 -16.15 0.60 -13.31
C LEU A 86 -14.64 0.43 -13.18
N LYS A 87 -14.00 1.40 -12.55
CA LYS A 87 -12.58 1.39 -12.25
C LYS A 87 -12.35 1.92 -10.85
N TYR A 88 -11.27 1.46 -10.22
CA TYR A 88 -10.77 2.03 -8.98
C TYR A 88 -9.36 2.58 -9.19
N GLU A 89 -9.04 3.60 -8.42
CA GLU A 89 -7.72 4.24 -8.44
C GLU A 89 -6.73 3.40 -7.64
N ILE A 90 -5.45 3.53 -7.96
CA ILE A 90 -4.33 2.92 -7.23
C ILE A 90 -3.11 3.84 -7.31
N ASP A 91 -2.31 3.94 -6.25
CA ASP A 91 -1.18 4.87 -6.22
C ASP A 91 -0.09 4.51 -7.26
N ALA A 92 0.21 3.22 -7.41
CA ALA A 92 1.14 2.76 -8.43
C ALA A 92 0.80 1.34 -8.91
N TYR A 93 1.16 1.04 -10.17
CA TYR A 93 0.93 -0.27 -10.75
C TYR A 93 2.07 -0.72 -11.66
N HIS A 94 2.51 -1.97 -11.50
CA HIS A 94 3.45 -2.63 -12.38
C HIS A 94 2.74 -3.70 -13.21
N SER A 95 2.65 -3.49 -14.53
CA SER A 95 1.92 -4.38 -15.44
C SER A 95 2.53 -5.77 -15.59
N GLY A 96 3.85 -5.87 -15.69
CA GLY A 96 4.56 -7.16 -15.79
C GLY A 96 4.42 -8.05 -14.55
N TRP A 97 4.45 -7.46 -13.34
CA TRP A 97 4.29 -8.18 -12.08
C TRP A 97 2.83 -8.29 -11.62
N ARG A 98 1.91 -7.57 -12.29
CA ARG A 98 0.51 -7.43 -11.88
C ARG A 98 0.41 -7.02 -10.41
N CYS A 99 1.29 -6.08 -10.04
CA CYS A 99 1.46 -5.62 -8.67
C CYS A 99 0.88 -4.21 -8.55
N GLY A 100 -0.12 -4.06 -7.69
CA GLY A 100 -0.58 -2.77 -7.21
C GLY A 100 0.24 -2.32 -6.00
N LEU A 101 0.39 -1.02 -5.78
CA LEU A 101 0.95 -0.44 -4.58
C LEU A 101 0.03 0.67 -4.08
N GLU A 102 -0.24 0.67 -2.77
CA GLU A 102 -0.97 1.71 -2.04
C GLU A 102 -0.12 2.19 -0.87
N VAL A 103 -0.01 3.51 -0.70
CA VAL A 103 0.76 4.16 0.36
C VAL A 103 -0.20 4.91 1.28
N GLU A 104 -0.32 4.43 2.51
CA GLU A 104 -1.25 4.97 3.48
C GLU A 104 -0.49 5.64 4.62
N ALA A 105 -0.53 6.96 4.71
CA ALA A 105 0.10 7.72 5.80
C ALA A 105 -0.92 8.38 6.73
N GLY A 106 -0.48 8.76 7.93
CA GLY A 106 -1.29 9.54 8.85
C GLY A 106 -2.36 8.70 9.59
N ARG A 107 -3.56 9.26 9.80
CA ARG A 107 -4.67 8.59 10.51
C ARG A 107 -5.37 7.52 9.64
N ALA A 108 -4.69 6.94 8.64
CA ALA A 108 -5.24 6.04 7.63
C ALA A 108 -6.02 4.86 8.25
N TRP A 109 -5.49 4.27 9.33
CA TRP A 109 -6.18 3.24 10.11
C TRP A 109 -7.53 3.72 10.66
N MET A 110 -7.60 4.93 11.22
CA MET A 110 -8.84 5.47 11.77
C MET A 110 -9.83 5.93 10.68
N GLY A 111 -9.37 6.08 9.44
CA GLY A 111 -10.16 6.50 8.28
C GLY A 111 -10.69 5.35 7.42
N ASN A 112 -10.53 4.09 7.85
CA ASN A 112 -10.86 2.88 7.08
C ASN A 112 -10.15 2.77 5.71
N ALA A 113 -9.10 3.55 5.47
CA ALA A 113 -8.42 3.59 4.17
C ALA A 113 -7.81 2.22 3.83
N VAL A 114 -7.03 1.67 4.75
CA VAL A 114 -6.51 0.29 4.71
C VAL A 114 -7.58 -0.75 4.36
N TYR A 115 -8.75 -0.69 5.01
CA TYR A 115 -9.82 -1.65 4.74
C TYR A 115 -10.40 -1.49 3.34
N ARG A 116 -10.57 -0.25 2.89
CA ARG A 116 -11.04 0.05 1.54
C ARG A 116 -10.06 -0.49 0.52
N ASP A 117 -8.77 -0.25 0.66
CA ASP A 117 -7.76 -0.69 -0.33
C ASP A 117 -7.68 -2.21 -0.39
N LEU A 118 -7.69 -2.88 0.78
CA LEU A 118 -7.76 -4.35 0.87
C LEU A 118 -8.99 -4.92 0.16
N VAL A 119 -10.16 -4.27 0.28
CA VAL A 119 -11.41 -4.71 -0.36
C VAL A 119 -11.43 -4.37 -1.85
N GLN A 120 -11.00 -3.17 -2.24
CA GLN A 120 -10.98 -2.75 -3.64
C GLN A 120 -10.03 -3.61 -4.47
N ALA A 121 -8.85 -3.95 -3.93
CA ALA A 121 -7.92 -4.86 -4.59
C ALA A 121 -8.52 -6.24 -4.88
N MET A 122 -9.52 -6.70 -4.10
CA MET A 122 -10.18 -7.99 -4.37
C MET A 122 -10.90 -8.01 -5.72
N VAL A 123 -11.33 -6.84 -6.21
CA VAL A 123 -12.14 -6.73 -7.42
C VAL A 123 -11.42 -6.04 -8.57
N MET A 124 -10.19 -5.57 -8.35
CA MET A 124 -9.34 -5.02 -9.40
C MET A 124 -8.84 -6.13 -10.33
N VAL A 125 -9.04 -5.94 -11.62
CA VAL A 125 -8.64 -6.90 -12.64
C VAL A 125 -7.13 -6.82 -12.86
N GLN A 126 -6.50 -7.99 -12.86
CA GLN A 126 -5.05 -8.19 -12.99
C GLN A 126 -4.22 -7.56 -11.86
N VAL A 127 -4.72 -7.60 -10.64
CA VAL A 127 -3.91 -7.35 -9.43
C VAL A 127 -3.69 -8.69 -8.75
N ASP A 128 -2.50 -9.27 -8.95
CA ASP A 128 -2.13 -10.57 -8.35
C ASP A 128 -1.38 -10.37 -7.02
N VAL A 129 -0.74 -9.20 -6.85
CA VAL A 129 -0.10 -8.77 -5.61
C VAL A 129 -0.54 -7.34 -5.29
N LEU A 130 -0.97 -7.09 -4.06
CA LEU A 130 -1.12 -5.75 -3.49
C LEU A 130 0.06 -5.50 -2.56
N ALA A 131 0.86 -4.49 -2.83
CA ALA A 131 1.78 -3.90 -1.86
C ALA A 131 1.04 -2.80 -1.10
N LEU A 132 1.01 -2.89 0.23
CA LEU A 132 0.37 -1.91 1.08
C LEU A 132 1.38 -1.37 2.08
N ALA A 133 1.75 -0.11 1.94
CA ALA A 133 2.73 0.54 2.81
C ALA A 133 2.02 1.42 3.86
N VAL A 134 2.37 1.21 5.13
CA VAL A 134 1.83 1.96 6.28
C VAL A 134 2.94 2.37 7.25
N PRO A 135 2.79 3.47 8.02
CA PRO A 135 3.70 3.83 9.08
C PRO A 135 3.82 2.75 10.16
N LEU A 136 5.02 2.57 10.71
CA LEU A 136 5.24 1.72 11.89
C LEU A 136 4.46 2.24 13.11
N SER A 137 4.48 3.56 13.28
CA SER A 137 3.70 4.24 14.30
C SER A 137 3.32 5.64 13.84
N TYR A 138 2.15 6.11 14.23
CA TYR A 138 1.69 7.46 13.95
C TYR A 138 1.36 8.18 15.25
N LYS A 139 2.04 9.29 15.51
CA LYS A 139 1.77 10.16 16.68
C LYS A 139 0.72 11.20 16.32
N TYR A 140 -0.29 11.35 17.17
CA TYR A 140 -1.36 12.33 17.02
C TYR A 140 -1.82 12.87 18.37
N LYS A 141 -2.52 14.00 18.36
CA LYS A 141 -3.14 14.54 19.57
C LYS A 141 -4.57 14.04 19.70
N SER A 142 -4.90 13.46 20.85
CA SER A 142 -6.25 13.07 21.24
C SER A 142 -6.61 13.76 22.55
N SER A 143 -7.67 14.57 22.54
CA SER A 143 -8.10 15.35 23.71
C SER A 143 -6.97 16.13 24.40
N GLY A 144 -6.08 16.73 23.59
CA GLY A 144 -4.93 17.52 24.07
C GLY A 144 -3.72 16.71 24.54
N ARG A 145 -3.78 15.37 24.56
CA ARG A 145 -2.65 14.48 24.90
C ARG A 145 -2.02 13.88 23.65
N GLU A 146 -0.71 13.70 23.66
CA GLU A 146 -0.04 12.92 22.61
C GLU A 146 -0.36 11.43 22.78
N THR A 147 -0.87 10.82 21.73
CA THR A 147 -1.17 9.39 21.59
C THR A 147 -0.46 8.87 20.35
N SER A 148 -0.13 7.58 20.33
CA SER A 148 0.39 6.89 19.15
C SER A 148 -0.53 5.74 18.73
N SER A 149 -0.80 5.64 17.43
CA SER A 149 -1.35 4.43 16.81
C SER A 149 -0.21 3.58 16.24
N SER A 150 -0.28 2.26 16.36
CA SER A 150 0.64 1.34 15.67
C SER A 150 -0.06 0.81 14.42
N ASP A 151 -0.04 1.61 13.36
CA ASP A 151 -0.79 1.33 12.13
C ASP A 151 -0.30 0.03 11.48
N PHE A 152 1.01 -0.18 11.39
CA PHE A 152 1.57 -1.45 10.94
C PHE A 152 1.07 -2.66 11.75
N PHE A 153 1.04 -2.57 13.08
CA PHE A 153 0.54 -3.66 13.93
C PHE A 153 -0.94 -3.94 13.69
N ASN A 154 -1.76 -2.89 13.60
CA ASN A 154 -3.20 -3.01 13.37
C ASN A 154 -3.49 -3.59 11.98
N THR A 155 -2.86 -3.07 10.93
CA THR A 155 -2.98 -3.58 9.55
C THR A 155 -2.50 -5.03 9.46
N ARG A 156 -1.41 -5.38 10.14
CA ARG A 156 -0.93 -6.76 10.21
C ARG A 156 -1.99 -7.69 10.82
N ASN A 157 -2.63 -7.30 11.92
CA ASN A 157 -3.66 -8.15 12.54
C ASN A 157 -4.87 -8.37 11.60
N VAL A 158 -5.23 -7.37 10.80
CA VAL A 158 -6.25 -7.53 9.75
C VAL A 158 -5.76 -8.50 8.68
N ALA A 159 -4.54 -8.33 8.17
CA ALA A 159 -3.96 -9.25 7.18
C ALA A 159 -3.92 -10.70 7.69
N GLU A 160 -3.47 -10.93 8.93
CA GLU A 160 -3.48 -12.26 9.55
C GLU A 160 -4.90 -12.85 9.61
N ALA A 161 -5.91 -12.04 9.95
CA ALA A 161 -7.29 -12.50 9.97
C ALA A 161 -7.83 -12.83 8.57
N LEU A 162 -7.56 -12.00 7.57
CA LEU A 162 -8.07 -12.19 6.21
C LEU A 162 -7.39 -13.37 5.51
N PHE A 163 -6.06 -13.48 5.60
CA PHE A 163 -5.30 -14.53 4.93
C PHE A 163 -5.24 -15.85 5.73
N GLY A 164 -5.54 -15.82 7.03
CA GLY A 164 -5.58 -17.02 7.89
C GLY A 164 -6.96 -17.68 8.00
N HIS A 165 -8.02 -17.03 7.52
CA HIS A 165 -9.38 -17.58 7.64
C HIS A 165 -9.73 -18.52 6.47
N SER A 166 -10.39 -19.63 6.77
CA SER A 166 -11.00 -20.57 5.81
C SER A 166 -12.29 -20.13 5.10
N ARG A 167 -12.86 -18.95 5.38
CA ARG A 167 -14.20 -18.55 4.88
C ARG A 167 -14.18 -18.11 3.42
N PHE A 168 -13.06 -17.55 2.98
CA PHE A 168 -12.82 -17.12 1.62
C PHE A 168 -11.31 -17.15 1.37
N THR A 169 -10.94 -17.07 0.10
CA THR A 169 -9.55 -16.87 -0.31
C THR A 169 -9.47 -15.53 -1.02
N LEU A 170 -8.51 -14.70 -0.65
CA LEU A 170 -8.28 -13.44 -1.35
C LEU A 170 -7.74 -13.73 -2.76
N PRO A 171 -8.19 -13.00 -3.79
CA PRO A 171 -7.76 -13.20 -5.17
C PRO A 171 -6.38 -12.59 -5.49
N TYR A 172 -5.70 -12.04 -4.47
CA TYR A 172 -4.37 -11.47 -4.56
C TYR A 172 -3.52 -11.88 -3.35
N LYS A 173 -2.20 -11.74 -3.46
CA LYS A 173 -1.23 -11.85 -2.36
C LYS A 173 -0.90 -10.47 -1.79
N LEU A 174 -0.60 -10.37 -0.51
CA LEU A 174 -0.33 -9.07 0.14
C LEU A 174 1.14 -8.94 0.52
N LEU A 175 1.80 -7.87 0.07
CA LEU A 175 3.04 -7.37 0.64
C LEU A 175 2.71 -6.22 1.58
N LEU A 176 2.72 -6.45 2.88
CA LEU A 176 2.53 -5.40 3.89
C LEU A 176 3.89 -4.80 4.26
N ILE A 177 4.05 -3.48 4.10
CA ILE A 177 5.29 -2.74 4.35
C ILE A 177 5.06 -1.75 5.49
N GLY A 178 5.98 -1.71 6.45
CA GLY A 178 6.03 -0.80 7.59
C GLY A 178 7.21 0.16 7.48
N TYR A 179 6.98 1.47 7.45
CA TYR A 179 8.01 2.52 7.33
C TYR A 179 8.01 3.58 8.45
#